data_AF-A0A3D4PIK7-F1
#
_entry.id   AF-A0A3D4PIK7-F1
#
_cell.length_a   1.000
_cell.length_b   1.000
_cell.length_c   1.000
_cell.angle_alpha   90.00
_cell.angle_beta   90.00
_cell.angle_gamma   90.00
#
_symmetry.space_group_name_H-M   'P 1'
#
loop_
_entity.id
_entity.type
_entity.pdbx_description
1 polymer ?
#
loop_
_entity_poly.entity_id
_entity_poly.type
_entity_poly.pdbx_seq_one_letter_code
_entity_poly.pdbx_strand_id
1 'polypeptide(L)'
;MSATNMAGSKVHLHVDPEAFRHELEENWADNDDYRWKQLAILNLVGAGWKVQNIARAFNLNKNHVHRVIANARTHIGKFANNSPARAA
;
A
#
# COMPACT_ATOMS: atom_id res chain seq x y z
N MET A 1 -8.99 5.94 10.13
CA MET A 1 -8.89 5.44 11.52
C MET A 1 -8.86 6.63 12.46
N SER A 2 -9.29 6.47 13.72
CA SER A 2 -9.28 7.55 14.72
C SER A 2 -8.29 7.24 15.83
N ALA A 3 -7.49 8.22 16.24
CA ALA A 3 -6.70 8.17 17.45
C ALA A 3 -7.34 9.07 18.50
N THR A 4 -7.09 8.81 19.79
CA THR A 4 -7.52 9.71 20.86
C THR A 4 -6.32 10.54 21.27
N ASN A 5 -6.42 11.87 21.21
CA ASN A 5 -5.33 12.75 21.66
C ASN A 5 -5.22 12.74 23.20
N MET A 6 -4.17 13.36 23.76
CA MET A 6 -3.96 13.43 25.22
C MET A 6 -5.09 14.15 25.98
N ALA A 7 -5.95 14.91 25.27
CA ALA A 7 -7.13 15.56 25.83
C ALA A 7 -8.40 14.68 25.74
N GLY A 8 -8.29 13.40 25.38
CA GLY A 8 -9.42 12.47 25.30
C GLY A 8 -10.31 12.64 24.06
N SER A 9 -9.93 13.51 23.12
CA SER A 9 -10.71 13.78 21.91
C SER A 9 -10.35 12.81 20.79
N LYS A 10 -11.36 12.28 20.11
CA LYS A 10 -11.21 11.41 18.94
C LYS A 10 -10.79 12.24 17.73
N VAL A 11 -9.52 12.17 17.37
CA VAL A 11 -8.94 12.82 16.20
C VAL A 11 -9.03 11.86 15.01
N HIS A 12 -9.65 12.33 13.93
CA HIS A 12 -9.60 11.65 12.64
C HIS A 12 -8.26 11.98 11.99
N LEU A 13 -7.37 11.00 11.90
CA LEU A 13 -6.11 11.17 11.18
C LEU A 13 -6.44 11.21 9.68
N HIS A 14 -6.48 12.41 9.12
CA HIS A 14 -6.56 12.62 7.68
C HIS A 14 -5.16 12.43 7.11
N VAL A 15 -4.86 11.20 6.69
CA VAL A 15 -3.68 10.95 5.88
C VAL A 15 -3.98 11.51 4.50
N ASP A 16 -3.18 12.48 4.05
CA ASP A 16 -3.19 12.93 2.66
C ASP A 16 -2.81 11.74 1.76
N PRO A 17 -3.72 11.28 0.87
CA PRO A 17 -3.45 10.14 0.00
C PRO A 17 -2.23 10.33 -0.90
N GLU A 18 -1.95 11.57 -1.34
CA GLU A 18 -0.79 11.84 -2.19
C GLU A 18 0.51 11.79 -1.39
N ALA A 19 0.56 12.41 -0.21
CA ALA A 19 1.71 12.34 0.67
C ALA A 19 2.05 10.90 1.08
N PHE A 20 1.03 10.09 1.40
CA PHE A 20 1.24 8.68 1.73
C PHE A 20 1.68 7.83 0.54
N ARG A 21 1.19 8.16 -0.67
CA ARG A 21 1.68 7.51 -1.89
C ARG A 21 3.17 7.84 -2.12
N HIS A 22 3.55 9.11 -2.00
CA HIS A 22 4.94 9.52 -2.13
C HIS A 22 5.83 8.80 -1.11
N GLU A 23 5.37 8.69 0.14
CA GLU A 23 6.08 7.97 1.18
C GLU A 23 6.23 6.47 0.89
N LEU A 24 5.20 5.83 0.31
CA LEU A 24 5.28 4.45 -0.14
C LEU A 24 6.29 4.27 -1.29
N GLU A 25 6.38 5.23 -2.20
CA GLU A 25 7.29 5.17 -3.34
C GLU A 25 8.74 5.40 -2.90
N GLU A 26 9.00 6.46 -2.12
CA GLU A 26 10.36 6.83 -1.71
C GLU A 26 10.92 6.00 -0.56
N ASN A 27 10.13 5.70 0.47
CA ASN A 27 10.65 5.10 1.70
C ASN A 27 10.35 3.60 1.80
N TRP A 28 9.21 3.15 1.28
CA TRP A 28 8.87 1.74 1.31
C TRP A 28 9.38 1.00 0.09
N ALA A 29 9.12 1.46 -1.13
CA ALA A 29 9.57 0.80 -2.34
C ALA A 29 11.05 1.08 -2.62
N ASP A 30 11.48 2.34 -2.54
CA ASP A 30 12.89 2.77 -2.68
C ASP A 30 13.61 2.03 -3.83
N ASN A 31 14.69 1.29 -3.54
CA ASN A 31 15.48 0.53 -4.52
C ASN A 31 15.05 -0.96 -4.63
N ASP A 32 13.89 -1.34 -4.07
CA ASP A 32 13.39 -2.72 -4.08
C ASP A 32 12.39 -2.93 -5.23
N ASP A 33 12.89 -3.49 -6.33
CA ASP A 33 12.12 -3.82 -7.54
C ASP A 33 10.87 -4.66 -7.24
N TYR A 34 10.94 -5.54 -6.23
CA TYR A 34 9.81 -6.39 -5.87
C TYR A 34 8.70 -5.59 -5.17
N ARG A 35 9.06 -4.58 -4.37
CA ARG A 35 8.08 -3.66 -3.77
C ARG A 35 7.45 -2.74 -4.81
N TRP A 36 8.21 -2.26 -5.78
CA TRP A 36 7.65 -1.54 -6.94
C TRP A 36 6.66 -2.40 -7.72
N LYS A 37 7.00 -3.66 -7.97
CA LYS A 37 6.08 -4.62 -8.58
C LYS A 37 4.81 -4.81 -7.74
N GLN A 38 4.92 -4.86 -6.41
CA GLN A 38 3.78 -4.92 -5.50
C GLN A 38 2.87 -3.69 -5.63
N LEU A 39 3.43 -2.48 -5.64
CA LEU A 39 2.67 -1.24 -5.84
C LEU A 39 1.97 -1.22 -7.20
N ALA A 40 2.67 -1.59 -8.27
CA ALA A 40 2.11 -1.63 -9.61
C ALA A 40 0.89 -2.58 -9.69
N ILE A 41 1.01 -3.78 -9.11
CA ILE A 41 -0.09 -4.74 -9.04
C ILE A 41 -1.27 -4.20 -8.22
N LEU A 42 -1.02 -3.55 -7.08
CA LEU A 42 -2.08 -2.94 -6.26
C LEU A 42 -2.80 -1.79 -7.00
N ASN A 43 -2.05 -0.94 -7.69
CA ASN A 43 -2.60 0.16 -8.49
C ASN A 43 -3.53 -0.37 -9.59
N LEU A 44 -3.13 -1.43 -10.30
CA LEU A 44 -3.97 -2.05 -11.33
C LEU A 44 -5.26 -2.65 -10.75
N VAL A 45 -5.17 -3.33 -9.59
CA VAL A 45 -6.36 -3.82 -8.88
C VAL A 45 -7.28 -2.65 -8.49
N GLY A 46 -6.71 -1.56 -7.96
CA GLY A 46 -7.46 -0.35 -7.62
C GLY A 46 -8.13 0.30 -8.83
N ALA A 47 -7.50 0.23 -10.01
CA ALA A 47 -8.06 0.66 -11.28
C ALA A 47 -9.09 -0.33 -11.87
N GLY A 48 -9.46 -1.38 -11.13
CA GLY A 48 -10.50 -2.34 -11.53
C GLY A 48 -10.02 -3.46 -12.46
N TRP A 49 -8.71 -3.65 -12.63
CA TRP A 49 -8.21 -4.74 -13.46
C TRP A 49 -8.51 -6.10 -12.82
N LYS A 50 -8.97 -7.03 -13.67
CA LYS A 50 -9.16 -8.43 -13.26
C LYS A 50 -7.81 -9.09 -13.02
N VAL A 51 -7.71 -9.93 -11.98
CA VAL A 51 -6.49 -10.66 -11.62
C VAL A 51 -5.91 -11.45 -12.80
N GLN A 52 -6.76 -11.99 -13.68
CA GLN A 52 -6.31 -12.73 -14.86
C GLN A 52 -5.58 -11.84 -15.88
N ASN A 53 -5.98 -10.58 -16.01
CA ASN A 53 -5.33 -9.62 -16.91
C ASN A 53 -3.98 -9.18 -16.33
N ILE A 54 -3.93 -8.95 -15.02
CA ILE A 54 -2.69 -8.63 -14.30
C ILE A 54 -1.71 -9.80 -14.40
N ALA A 55 -2.18 -11.03 -14.19
CA ALA A 55 -1.37 -12.23 -14.33
C ALA A 55 -0.72 -12.31 -15.73
N ARG A 56 -1.47 -12.01 -16.79
CA ARG A 56 -0.93 -11.94 -18.16
C ARG A 56 0.10 -10.82 -18.33
N ALA A 57 -0.21 -9.62 -17.87
CA ALA A 57 0.66 -8.45 -18.03
C ALA A 57 2.03 -8.62 -17.35
N PHE A 58 2.07 -9.31 -16.20
CA PHE A 58 3.31 -9.56 -15.44
C PHE A 58 3.94 -10.93 -15.71
N ASN A 59 3.41 -11.70 -16.67
CA ASN A 59 3.82 -13.09 -16.91
C ASN A 59 3.83 -13.97 -15.64
N LEU A 60 2.74 -13.89 -14.86
CA LEU A 60 2.53 -14.62 -13.62
C LEU A 60 1.32 -15.54 -13.72
N ASN A 61 1.22 -16.51 -12.80
CA ASN A 61 -0.03 -17.22 -12.58
C ASN A 61 -0.93 -16.49 -11.57
N LYS A 62 -2.23 -16.80 -11.58
CA LYS A 62 -3.24 -16.12 -10.72
C LYS A 62 -2.92 -16.24 -9.23
N ASN A 63 -2.49 -17.42 -8.79
CA ASN A 63 -2.16 -17.68 -7.39
C ASN A 63 -0.96 -16.85 -6.93
N HIS A 64 0.02 -16.62 -7.82
CA HIS A 64 1.14 -15.74 -7.57
C HIS A 64 0.66 -14.30 -7.39
N VAL A 65 -0.22 -13.80 -8.26
CA VAL A 65 -0.79 -12.45 -8.12
C VAL A 65 -1.54 -12.29 -6.79
N HIS A 66 -2.36 -13.26 -6.40
CA HIS A 66 -3.05 -13.24 -5.10
C HIS A 66 -2.08 -13.18 -3.91
N ARG A 67 -1.01 -13.97 -3.95
CA ARG A 67 0.04 -13.93 -2.91
C ARG A 67 0.75 -12.59 -2.86
N VAL A 68 1.09 -12.02 -4.02
CA VAL A 68 1.72 -10.70 -4.10
C VAL A 68 0.83 -9.62 -3.49
N ILE A 69 -0.48 -9.63 -3.80
CA ILE A 69 -1.46 -8.70 -3.21
C ILE A 69 -1.55 -8.87 -1.68
N ALA A 70 -1.67 -10.11 -1.20
CA ALA A 70 -1.77 -10.39 0.24
C ALA A 70 -0.52 -9.93 1.01
N ASN A 71 0.67 -10.23 0.46
CA ASN A 71 1.94 -9.82 1.03
C ASN A 71 2.09 -8.29 1.00
N ALA A 72 1.76 -7.65 -0.12
CA ALA A 72 1.83 -6.19 -0.26
C ALA A 72 0.93 -5.49 0.76
N ARG A 73 -0.33 -5.92 0.91
CA ARG A 73 -1.25 -5.37 1.92
C ARG A 73 -0.72 -5.54 3.34
N THR A 74 -0.14 -6.69 3.66
CA THR A 74 0.45 -6.95 4.97
C THR A 74 1.64 -6.04 5.24
N HIS A 75 2.54 -5.91 4.26
CA HIS A 75 3.74 -5.08 4.40
C HIS A 75 3.40 -3.59 4.47
N ILE A 76 2.53 -3.11 3.59
CA ILE A 76 2.05 -1.73 3.61
C ILE A 76 1.31 -1.43 4.91
N GLY A 77 0.49 -2.34 5.41
CA GLY A 77 -0.19 -2.17 6.70
C GLY A 77 0.80 -2.03 7.87
N LYS A 78 1.90 -2.79 7.87
CA LYS A 78 2.97 -2.65 8.86
C LYS A 78 3.73 -1.34 8.68
N PHE A 79 4.06 -0.97 7.45
CA PHE A 79 4.72 0.30 7.12
C PHE A 79 3.87 1.50 7.58
N ALA A 80 2.58 1.51 7.25
CA ALA A 80 1.62 2.54 7.63
C ALA A 80 1.41 2.67 9.15
N ASN A 81 1.73 1.65 9.94
CA ASN A 81 1.71 1.74 11.40
C ASN A 81 2.93 2.46 11.98
N ASN A 82 4.04 2.47 11.24
CA ASN A 82 5.31 3.07 11.64
C ASN A 82 5.64 4.34 10.84
N SER A 83 4.76 4.74 9.91
CA SER A 83 4.99 5.85 8.99
C SER A 83 4.77 7.20 9.69
N PRO A 84 5.71 8.14 9.58
CA PRO A 84 5.56 9.50 10.10
C PRO A 84 4.43 10.29 9.43
N ALA A 85 4.04 9.98 8.19
CA ALA A 85 2.92 10.65 7.51
C ALA A 85 1.56 10.43 8.21
N ARG A 86 1.50 9.48 9.15
CA ARG A 86 0.33 9.24 9.99
C ARG A 86 0.33 10.04 11.31
N ALA A 87 1.47 10.60 11.69
CA ALA A 87 1.63 11.46 12.87
C ALA A 87 1.52 12.97 12.54
N ALA A 88 1.52 13.32 11.25
CA ALA A 88 1.31 14.67 10.73
C ALA A 88 -0.18 15.04 10.62
#